data_AF-A0A938TG10-F1
#
_entry.id   AF-A0A938TG10-F1
#
_cell.length_a   1.000
_cell.length_b   1.000
_cell.length_c   1.000
_cell.angle_alpha   90.00
_cell.angle_beta   90.00
_cell.angle_gamma   90.00
#
_symmetry.space_group_name_H-M   'P 1'
#
loop_
_entity.id
_entity.type
_entity.pdbx_description
1 polymer ?
#
loop_
_entity_poly.entity_id
_entity_poly.type
_entity_poly.pdbx_seq_one_letter_code
_entity_poly.pdbx_strand_id
1 'polypeptide(L)'
;MKVTRNIKLSVLISVIMIFLTGCGDVSEYSNPVGSNNIDGINWISMPLHEQQTPDGISLQKIYFTVSKNINGKDGGKLELKNEYPGGPFGKVKVELKLEFKDKSFEGERLISMTVQPEFGSAVFQPHGTFAKPAEYDAKFEGLDLRGIDPKKVRFVYMAEDGTYEFIPFDKIKVDIGKGILKVEEAQLPHFSRFGFVN
;
A
#
# COMPACT_ATOMS: atom_id res chain seq x y z
N MET A 1 73.21 -18.03 -17.25
CA MET A 1 73.55 -16.71 -16.70
C MET A 1 72.56 -16.39 -15.60
N LYS A 2 73.01 -16.40 -14.34
CA LYS A 2 72.20 -16.20 -13.12
C LYS A 2 72.14 -14.70 -12.81
N VAL A 3 70.96 -14.16 -12.54
CA VAL A 3 70.82 -12.92 -11.78
C VAL A 3 69.72 -13.11 -10.74
N THR A 4 70.14 -13.46 -9.54
CA THR A 4 69.37 -13.28 -8.30
C THR A 4 69.78 -11.95 -7.68
N ARG A 5 68.82 -11.12 -7.29
CA ARG A 5 69.08 -10.04 -6.33
C ARG A 5 67.97 -10.01 -5.28
N ASN A 6 68.38 -10.32 -4.06
CA ASN A 6 67.60 -10.39 -2.85
C ASN A 6 67.79 -9.10 -2.02
N ILE A 7 66.85 -8.89 -1.08
CA ILE A 7 66.98 -8.18 0.23
C ILE A 7 66.91 -6.65 0.21
N LYS A 8 66.27 -5.94 1.16
CA LYS A 8 65.18 -6.08 2.17
C LYS A 8 65.08 -4.65 2.77
N LEU A 9 64.00 -4.40 3.52
CA LEU A 9 64.00 -3.71 4.84
C LEU A 9 63.57 -2.22 4.92
N SER A 10 62.42 -2.03 5.59
CA SER A 10 62.09 -1.01 6.62
C SER A 10 62.08 0.48 6.23
N VAL A 11 61.24 1.39 6.75
CA VAL A 11 60.29 1.43 7.88
C VAL A 11 59.46 2.73 7.73
N LEU A 12 58.16 2.66 8.06
CA LEU A 12 57.29 3.61 8.81
C LEU A 12 57.36 5.14 8.53
N ILE A 13 56.20 5.78 8.31
CA ILE A 13 55.63 6.84 9.19
C ILE A 13 54.29 7.38 8.62
N SER A 14 53.35 7.55 9.54
CA SER A 14 51.96 7.96 9.42
C SER A 14 51.79 9.47 9.12
N VAL A 15 50.83 9.84 8.27
CA VAL A 15 50.14 11.15 8.36
C VAL A 15 48.66 10.96 8.06
N ILE A 16 47.87 11.10 9.12
CA ILE A 16 46.43 11.33 9.12
C ILE A 16 46.13 12.63 8.37
N MET A 17 45.30 12.58 7.33
CA MET A 17 44.58 13.75 6.83
C MET A 17 43.09 13.47 6.90
N ILE A 18 42.50 13.99 7.96
CA ILE A 18 41.07 14.22 8.11
C ILE A 18 40.69 15.28 7.08
N PHE A 19 39.87 14.90 6.10
CA PHE A 19 39.02 15.85 5.40
C PHE A 19 37.57 15.62 5.87
N LEU A 20 37.13 16.54 6.72
CA LEU A 20 35.74 16.81 7.03
C LEU A 20 35.17 17.71 5.93
N THR A 21 34.27 17.18 5.10
CA THR A 21 33.17 17.88 4.41
C THR A 21 32.26 16.78 3.85
N GLY A 22 30.93 16.80 3.90
CA GLY A 22 29.94 17.72 4.40
C GLY A 22 28.59 17.00 4.28
N CYS A 23 27.63 17.38 5.13
CA CYS A 23 26.28 16.86 5.21
C CYS A 23 25.61 16.82 3.83
N GLY A 24 25.26 15.61 3.37
CA GLY A 24 24.14 15.44 2.46
C GLY A 24 23.02 14.87 3.30
N ASP A 25 22.04 15.70 3.67
CA ASP A 25 20.77 15.22 4.17
C ASP A 25 20.11 14.44 3.05
N VAL A 26 20.36 13.12 3.03
CA VAL A 26 19.47 12.19 2.34
C VAL A 26 18.25 12.07 3.23
N SER A 27 17.16 12.69 2.79
CA SER A 27 15.83 12.49 3.32
C SER A 27 15.59 10.99 3.52
N GLU A 28 15.53 10.57 4.78
CA GLU A 28 15.05 9.26 5.18
C GLU A 28 13.58 9.13 4.77
N TYR A 29 13.36 8.61 3.57
CA TYR A 29 12.11 7.92 3.26
C TYR A 29 12.27 6.46 3.73
N SER A 30 12.39 6.28 5.04
CA SER A 30 12.54 4.96 5.66
C SER A 30 11.17 4.31 5.86
N ASN A 31 10.65 3.68 4.81
CA ASN A 31 9.72 2.56 4.99
C ASN A 31 10.56 1.27 4.95
N PRO A 32 10.56 0.43 6.00
CA PRO A 32 11.30 -0.83 5.95
C PRO A 32 10.71 -1.73 4.86
N VAL A 33 11.49 -1.99 3.82
CA VAL A 33 11.19 -3.04 2.84
C VAL A 33 11.60 -4.36 3.48
N GLY A 34 10.60 -5.08 4.01
CA GLY A 34 10.77 -6.40 4.59
C GLY A 34 9.43 -7.12 4.65
N SER A 35 9.36 -8.30 4.03
CA SER A 35 8.31 -9.28 4.30
C SER A 35 8.48 -9.73 5.75
N ASN A 36 7.63 -9.22 6.62
CA ASN A 36 7.60 -9.60 8.02
C ASN A 36 6.36 -10.48 8.19
N ASN A 37 6.53 -11.69 8.70
CA ASN A 37 5.43 -12.40 9.34
C ASN A 37 5.01 -11.56 10.55
N ILE A 38 3.98 -10.74 10.37
CA ILE A 38 3.45 -9.89 11.43
C ILE A 38 2.46 -10.75 12.22
N ASP A 39 2.94 -11.38 13.29
CA ASP A 39 2.07 -12.08 14.24
C ASP A 39 1.03 -11.08 14.81
N GLY A 40 -0.26 -11.43 14.70
CA GLY A 40 -1.36 -10.66 15.32
C GLY A 40 -2.00 -9.55 14.47
N ILE A 41 -1.85 -9.56 13.13
CA ILE A 41 -2.56 -8.62 12.24
C ILE A 41 -4.08 -8.75 12.38
N ASN A 42 -4.73 -7.60 12.58
CA ASN A 42 -6.17 -7.47 12.42
C ASN A 42 -6.49 -6.52 11.26
N TRP A 43 -7.15 -7.03 10.23
CA TRP A 43 -7.68 -6.19 9.16
C TRP A 43 -8.73 -5.24 9.71
N ILE A 44 -8.70 -4.00 9.23
CA ILE A 44 -9.74 -3.04 9.56
C ILE A 44 -10.88 -3.23 8.56
N SER A 45 -11.92 -3.96 8.97
CA SER A 45 -13.09 -4.26 8.15
C SER A 45 -14.03 -3.06 7.97
N MET A 46 -14.89 -3.13 6.95
CA MET A 46 -15.99 -2.19 6.75
C MET A 46 -17.26 -2.66 7.48
N PRO A 47 -18.08 -1.73 8.00
CA PRO A 47 -19.35 -2.07 8.64
C PRO A 47 -20.32 -2.82 7.74
N LEU A 48 -21.14 -3.70 8.32
CA LEU A 48 -22.24 -4.34 7.60
C LEU A 48 -23.33 -3.32 7.25
N HIS A 49 -24.04 -3.59 6.16
CA HIS A 49 -25.24 -2.86 5.77
C HIS A 49 -26.47 -3.56 6.37
N GLU A 50 -27.30 -2.78 7.08
CA GLU A 50 -28.60 -3.25 7.57
C GLU A 50 -29.67 -3.01 6.51
N GLN A 51 -30.34 -4.08 6.09
CA GLN A 51 -31.43 -4.02 5.13
C GLN A 51 -32.70 -4.57 5.77
N GLN A 52 -33.80 -3.81 5.70
CA GLN A 52 -35.12 -4.32 6.05
C GLN A 52 -35.59 -5.32 4.99
N THR A 53 -36.03 -6.48 5.45
CA THR A 53 -36.61 -7.56 4.65
C THR A 53 -38.00 -7.91 5.22
N PRO A 54 -38.85 -8.62 4.46
CA PRO A 54 -40.16 -9.06 4.96
C PRO A 54 -40.09 -9.86 6.26
N ASP A 55 -38.98 -10.57 6.51
CA ASP A 55 -38.77 -11.43 7.69
C ASP A 55 -37.99 -10.71 8.82
N GLY A 56 -37.67 -9.42 8.68
CA GLY A 56 -36.93 -8.63 9.67
C GLY A 56 -35.67 -7.93 9.12
N ILE A 57 -34.66 -7.70 9.97
CA ILE A 57 -33.40 -7.04 9.57
C ILE A 57 -32.39 -8.08 9.08
N SER A 58 -31.86 -7.88 7.88
CA SER A 58 -30.76 -8.65 7.29
C SER A 58 -29.47 -7.83 7.31
N LEU A 59 -28.36 -8.47 7.70
CA LEU A 59 -27.02 -7.87 7.67
C LEU A 59 -26.26 -8.40 6.46
N GLN A 60 -25.80 -7.49 5.60
CA GLN A 60 -25.13 -7.85 4.36
C GLN A 60 -23.82 -7.10 4.18
N LYS A 61 -22.91 -7.75 3.46
CA LYS A 61 -21.64 -7.16 3.02
C LYS A 61 -21.85 -6.50 1.66
N ILE A 62 -21.34 -5.28 1.52
CA ILE A 62 -21.46 -4.52 0.28
C ILE A 62 -20.13 -4.51 -0.45
N TYR A 63 -20.14 -5.02 -1.68
CA TYR A 63 -19.00 -5.01 -2.59
C TYR A 63 -19.23 -3.94 -3.65
N PHE A 64 -18.18 -3.20 -3.97
CA PHE A 64 -18.19 -2.24 -5.07
C PHE A 64 -17.13 -2.63 -6.07
N THR A 65 -17.48 -2.65 -7.35
CA THR A 65 -16.55 -2.98 -8.43
C THR A 65 -16.62 -1.91 -9.51
N VAL A 66 -15.46 -1.52 -10.01
CA VAL A 66 -15.32 -0.74 -11.25
C VAL A 66 -14.33 -1.44 -12.17
N SER A 67 -14.47 -1.25 -13.48
CA SER A 67 -13.53 -1.82 -14.45
C SER A 67 -13.36 -0.90 -15.65
N LYS A 68 -12.16 -0.90 -16.25
CA LYS A 68 -11.84 -0.08 -17.42
C LYS A 68 -10.70 -0.71 -18.22
N ASN A 69 -10.79 -0.64 -19.55
CA ASN A 69 -9.64 -0.92 -20.40
C ASN A 69 -8.61 0.21 -20.29
N ILE A 70 -7.37 -0.14 -19.98
CA ILE A 70 -6.26 0.79 -19.87
C ILE A 70 -5.10 0.25 -20.72
N ASN A 71 -4.54 1.12 -21.57
CA ASN A 71 -3.33 0.83 -22.31
C ASN A 71 -2.12 1.23 -21.47
N GLY A 72 -1.29 0.26 -21.10
CA GLY A 72 -0.16 0.50 -20.21
C GLY A 72 0.95 1.35 -20.83
N LYS A 73 0.99 1.48 -22.17
CA LYS A 73 1.89 2.41 -22.87
C LYS A 73 1.52 3.86 -22.57
N ASP A 74 0.24 4.18 -22.59
CA ASP A 74 -0.28 5.55 -22.44
C ASP A 74 -0.59 5.90 -20.97
N GLY A 75 -0.70 4.88 -20.11
CA GLY A 75 -1.14 5.03 -18.74
C GLY A 75 -2.67 5.16 -18.64
N GLY A 76 -3.16 5.58 -17.48
CA GLY A 76 -4.60 5.76 -17.29
C GLY A 76 -5.02 5.75 -15.83
N LYS A 77 -6.32 5.97 -15.61
CA LYS A 77 -6.91 6.07 -14.27
C LYS A 77 -8.16 5.22 -14.16
N LEU A 78 -8.33 4.60 -13.01
CA LEU A 78 -9.52 3.86 -12.56
C LEU A 78 -9.98 4.44 -11.22
N GLU A 79 -11.21 4.93 -11.15
CA GLU A 79 -11.75 5.59 -9.96
C GLU A 79 -13.04 4.91 -9.51
N LEU A 80 -13.24 4.79 -8.20
CA LEU A 80 -14.44 4.27 -7.58
C LEU A 80 -14.88 5.22 -6.47
N LYS A 81 -16.12 5.71 -6.54
CA LYS A 81 -16.75 6.51 -5.49
C LYS A 81 -18.12 5.94 -5.21
N ASN A 82 -18.33 5.42 -4.01
CA ASN A 82 -19.59 4.83 -3.60
C ASN A 82 -19.86 5.09 -2.11
N GLU A 83 -21.12 4.93 -1.73
CA GLU A 83 -21.54 5.01 -0.33
C GLU A 83 -22.71 4.05 -0.06
N TYR A 84 -22.86 3.64 1.19
CA TYR A 84 -24.00 2.85 1.64
C TYR A 84 -24.34 3.19 3.10
N PRO A 85 -25.61 3.02 3.53
CA PRO A 85 -25.98 3.25 4.91
C PRO A 85 -25.44 2.11 5.80
N GLY A 86 -24.77 2.47 6.88
CA GLY A 86 -24.11 1.53 7.78
C GLY A 86 -23.11 2.21 8.71
N GLY A 87 -22.54 1.43 9.64
CA GLY A 87 -21.53 1.90 10.58
C GLY A 87 -22.04 2.85 11.66
N PRO A 88 -21.18 3.22 12.62
CA PRO A 88 -21.57 4.04 13.78
C PRO A 88 -21.95 5.48 13.41
N PHE A 89 -21.64 5.91 12.18
CA PHE A 89 -21.96 7.25 11.66
C PHE A 89 -23.17 7.24 10.70
N GLY A 90 -23.86 6.10 10.57
CA GLY A 90 -25.06 5.94 9.72
C GLY A 90 -24.78 5.88 8.21
N LYS A 91 -23.56 6.17 7.77
CA LYS A 91 -23.12 6.05 6.39
C LYS A 91 -21.64 5.70 6.29
N VAL A 92 -21.31 4.80 5.37
CA VAL A 92 -19.95 4.46 4.97
C VAL A 92 -19.70 5.00 3.57
N LYS A 93 -18.56 5.66 3.36
CA LYS A 93 -18.13 6.16 2.05
C LYS A 93 -16.80 5.55 1.65
N VAL A 94 -16.66 5.26 0.37
CA VAL A 94 -15.44 4.69 -0.22
C VAL A 94 -15.06 5.52 -1.45
N GLU A 95 -13.85 6.08 -1.44
CA GLU A 95 -13.26 6.82 -2.55
C GLU A 95 -11.88 6.24 -2.86
N LEU A 96 -11.75 5.58 -4.01
CA LEU A 96 -10.51 4.94 -4.46
C LEU A 96 -10.10 5.49 -5.83
N LYS A 97 -8.79 5.65 -6.02
CA LYS A 97 -8.20 6.04 -7.30
C LYS A 97 -6.92 5.26 -7.54
N LEU A 98 -6.85 4.56 -8.66
CA LEU A 98 -5.64 3.90 -9.16
C LEU A 98 -5.18 4.59 -10.44
N GLU A 99 -3.92 5.01 -10.49
CA GLU A 99 -3.32 5.74 -11.59
C GLU A 99 -2.05 5.04 -12.09
N PHE A 100 -2.04 4.72 -13.38
CA PHE A 100 -0.88 4.21 -14.10
C PHE A 100 -0.21 5.35 -14.85
N LYS A 101 1.11 5.48 -14.69
CA LYS A 101 1.91 6.36 -15.54
C LYS A 101 2.13 5.72 -16.91
N ASP A 102 2.63 6.50 -17.86
CA ASP A 102 3.03 5.98 -19.16
C ASP A 102 4.03 4.83 -19.02
N LYS A 103 3.92 3.81 -19.87
CA LYS A 103 4.79 2.63 -19.89
C LYS A 103 4.82 1.85 -18.56
N SER A 104 3.73 1.87 -17.78
CA SER A 104 3.63 1.07 -16.55
C SER A 104 3.51 -0.42 -16.84
N PHE A 105 2.90 -0.81 -17.96
CA PHE A 105 2.82 -2.19 -18.41
C PHE A 105 2.65 -2.27 -19.94
N GLU A 106 2.78 -3.46 -20.51
CA GLU A 106 2.60 -3.67 -21.95
C GLU A 106 1.16 -4.06 -22.31
N GLY A 107 0.71 -3.51 -23.45
CA GLY A 107 -0.58 -3.80 -24.06
C GLY A 107 -1.77 -3.10 -23.38
N GLU A 108 -2.96 -3.45 -23.85
CA GLU A 108 -4.22 -3.04 -23.26
C GLU A 108 -4.75 -4.16 -22.36
N ARG A 109 -5.26 -3.80 -21.18
CA ARG A 109 -5.83 -4.75 -20.20
C ARG A 109 -7.14 -4.20 -19.65
N LEU A 110 -8.12 -5.07 -19.49
CA LEU A 110 -9.31 -4.78 -18.68
C LEU A 110 -8.90 -4.84 -17.20
N ILE A 111 -8.74 -3.68 -16.58
CA ILE A 111 -8.37 -3.58 -15.17
C ILE A 111 -9.64 -3.45 -14.34
N SER A 112 -9.75 -4.23 -13.27
CA SER A 112 -10.83 -4.10 -12.28
C SER A 112 -10.29 -3.77 -10.89
N MET A 113 -11.13 -3.09 -10.11
CA MET A 113 -10.89 -2.80 -8.70
C MET A 113 -12.18 -3.13 -7.94
N THR A 114 -12.08 -4.05 -6.99
CA THR A 114 -13.20 -4.53 -6.17
C THR A 114 -12.93 -4.30 -4.69
N VAL A 115 -13.83 -3.59 -4.01
CA VAL A 115 -13.79 -3.40 -2.56
C VAL A 115 -14.25 -4.68 -1.87
N GLN A 116 -13.45 -5.18 -0.93
CA GLN A 116 -13.77 -6.31 -0.06
C GLN A 116 -14.03 -5.82 1.37
N PRO A 117 -15.30 -5.78 1.81
CA PRO A 117 -15.68 -5.22 3.10
C PRO A 117 -15.13 -6.02 4.30
N GLU A 118 -14.89 -7.32 4.16
CA GLU A 118 -14.31 -8.14 5.23
C GLU A 118 -12.96 -7.66 5.72
N PHE A 119 -12.19 -7.10 4.79
CA PHE A 119 -10.80 -6.73 5.01
C PHE A 119 -10.58 -5.23 4.88
N GLY A 120 -11.65 -4.44 4.59
CA GLY A 120 -11.54 -3.02 4.25
C GLY A 120 -10.47 -2.77 3.19
N SER A 121 -10.44 -3.65 2.18
CA SER A 121 -9.36 -3.73 1.19
C SER A 121 -9.90 -3.57 -0.22
N ALA A 122 -9.02 -3.30 -1.17
CA ALA A 122 -9.31 -3.36 -2.60
C ALA A 122 -8.51 -4.50 -3.24
N VAL A 123 -9.18 -5.30 -4.06
CA VAL A 123 -8.58 -6.33 -4.90
C VAL A 123 -8.54 -5.84 -6.33
N PHE A 124 -7.39 -6.01 -6.98
CA PHE A 124 -7.19 -5.60 -8.36
C PHE A 124 -6.95 -6.81 -9.26
N GLN A 125 -7.53 -6.75 -10.47
CA GLN A 125 -7.33 -7.77 -11.51
C GLN A 125 -7.02 -7.10 -12.85
N PRO A 126 -6.37 -7.80 -13.80
CA PRO A 126 -5.86 -9.18 -13.74
C PRO A 126 -4.65 -9.32 -12.80
N HIS A 127 -4.08 -10.52 -12.64
CA HIS A 127 -2.77 -10.65 -11.99
C HIS A 127 -1.65 -10.09 -12.89
N GLY A 128 -0.58 -9.57 -12.31
CA GLY A 128 0.61 -9.13 -13.04
C GLY A 128 1.38 -7.99 -12.37
N THR A 129 2.65 -7.85 -12.72
CA THR A 129 3.56 -6.81 -12.24
C THR A 129 3.61 -5.62 -13.19
N PHE A 130 4.10 -4.49 -12.69
CA PHE A 130 4.29 -3.26 -13.47
C PHE A 130 5.77 -2.91 -13.59
N ALA A 131 6.14 -2.33 -14.74
CA ALA A 131 7.46 -1.74 -14.95
C ALA A 131 7.64 -0.44 -14.14
N LYS A 132 6.54 0.28 -13.90
CA LYS A 132 6.46 1.43 -12.98
C LYS A 132 5.30 1.18 -12.01
N PRO A 133 5.47 1.37 -10.69
CA PRO A 133 4.38 1.23 -9.75
C PRO A 133 3.17 2.10 -10.12
N ALA A 134 1.97 1.58 -9.86
CA ALA A 134 0.75 2.37 -9.95
C ALA A 134 0.59 3.21 -8.68
N GLU A 135 0.17 4.45 -8.82
CA GLU A 135 -0.18 5.32 -7.69
C GLU A 135 -1.61 5.02 -7.25
N TYR A 136 -1.80 4.83 -5.94
CA TYR A 136 -3.10 4.52 -5.37
C TYR A 136 -3.43 5.41 -4.19
N ASP A 137 -4.62 6.00 -4.26
CA ASP A 137 -5.25 6.70 -3.15
C ASP A 137 -6.47 5.90 -2.71
N ALA A 138 -6.59 5.64 -1.42
CA ALA A 138 -7.78 5.04 -0.83
C ALA A 138 -8.25 5.87 0.34
N LYS A 139 -9.57 6.09 0.41
CA LYS A 139 -10.22 6.76 1.51
C LYS A 139 -11.51 6.04 1.86
N PHE A 140 -11.59 5.64 3.11
CA PHE A 140 -12.78 5.08 3.73
C PHE A 140 -13.23 6.05 4.83
N GLU A 141 -14.52 6.37 4.88
CA GLU A 141 -15.13 7.18 5.95
C GLU A 141 -16.32 6.43 6.56
N GLY A 142 -16.62 6.73 7.83
CA GLY A 142 -17.75 6.12 8.53
C GLY A 142 -17.46 4.73 9.12
N LEU A 143 -16.18 4.36 9.22
CA LEU A 143 -15.75 3.09 9.80
C LEU A 143 -15.89 3.10 11.33
N ASP A 144 -16.09 1.91 11.92
CA ASP A 144 -15.91 1.74 13.36
C ASP A 144 -14.44 1.53 13.68
N LEU A 145 -13.79 2.57 14.20
CA LEU A 145 -12.38 2.54 14.56
C LEU A 145 -12.15 2.51 16.08
N ARG A 146 -13.16 2.13 16.87
CA ARG A 146 -13.00 2.01 18.32
C ARG A 146 -11.96 0.93 18.64
N GLY A 147 -10.99 1.28 19.50
CA GLY A 147 -9.90 0.38 19.88
C GLY A 147 -8.73 0.32 18.90
N ILE A 148 -8.82 0.96 17.74
CA ILE A 148 -7.71 1.08 16.80
C ILE A 148 -6.68 2.07 17.35
N ASP A 149 -5.40 1.69 17.35
CA ASP A 149 -4.28 2.60 17.63
C ASP A 149 -3.82 3.26 16.31
N PRO A 150 -4.07 4.57 16.10
CA PRO A 150 -3.68 5.27 14.88
C PRO A 150 -2.20 5.14 14.50
N LYS A 151 -1.32 4.98 15.49
CA LYS A 151 0.13 4.88 15.27
C LYS A 151 0.57 3.50 14.78
N LYS A 152 -0.26 2.49 14.97
CA LYS A 152 -0.02 1.11 14.53
C LYS A 152 -0.68 0.77 13.21
N VAL A 153 -1.55 1.64 12.69
CA VAL A 153 -2.15 1.44 11.36
C VAL A 153 -1.05 1.35 10.31
N ARG A 154 -1.14 0.33 9.45
CA ARG A 154 -0.25 0.12 8.32
C ARG A 154 -1.09 -0.13 7.07
N PHE A 155 -0.57 0.28 5.93
CA PHE A 155 -1.10 -0.09 4.62
C PHE A 155 -0.22 -1.20 4.05
N VAL A 156 -0.84 -2.34 3.74
CA VAL A 156 -0.14 -3.56 3.34
C VAL A 156 -0.81 -4.18 2.13
N TYR A 157 -0.07 -5.05 1.44
CA TYR A 157 -0.68 -6.04 0.57
C TYR A 157 -0.60 -7.42 1.20
N MET A 158 -1.53 -8.30 0.80
CA MET A 158 -1.54 -9.70 1.21
C MET A 158 -1.23 -10.58 0.01
N ALA A 159 -0.16 -11.36 0.11
CA ALA A 159 0.24 -12.34 -0.89
C ALA A 159 -0.71 -13.56 -0.87
N GLU A 160 -0.63 -14.39 -1.91
CA GLU A 160 -1.49 -15.58 -2.04
C GLU A 160 -1.23 -16.63 -0.94
N ASP A 161 -0.01 -16.68 -0.41
CA ASP A 161 0.38 -17.53 0.71
C ASP A 161 -0.05 -16.96 2.08
N GLY A 162 -0.72 -15.80 2.08
CA GLY A 162 -1.20 -15.12 3.28
C GLY A 162 -0.16 -14.25 3.97
N THR A 163 1.07 -14.16 3.44
CA THR A 163 2.08 -13.23 3.97
C THR A 163 1.73 -11.79 3.63
N TYR A 164 2.28 -10.87 4.42
CA TYR A 164 2.04 -9.44 4.28
C TYR A 164 3.32 -8.71 3.96
N GLU A 165 3.19 -7.72 3.10
CA GLU A 165 4.30 -6.89 2.68
C GLU A 165 3.90 -5.42 2.71
N PHE A 166 4.84 -4.61 3.16
CA PHE A 166 4.67 -3.17 3.25
C PHE A 166 4.82 -2.54 1.88
N ILE A 167 3.88 -1.65 1.56
CA ILE A 167 3.88 -0.88 0.33
C ILE A 167 4.37 0.53 0.64
N PRO A 168 5.30 1.10 -0.14
CA PRO A 168 5.66 2.51 -0.01
C PRO A 168 4.43 3.40 -0.24
N PHE A 169 4.24 4.41 0.60
CA PHE A 169 3.21 5.44 0.48
C PHE A 169 3.76 6.77 1.03
N ASP A 170 3.14 7.89 0.65
CA ASP A 170 3.48 9.20 1.22
C ASP A 170 2.87 9.36 2.61
N LYS A 171 1.57 9.09 2.73
CA LYS A 171 0.86 9.38 3.98
C LYS A 171 -0.27 8.41 4.29
N ILE A 172 -0.39 8.07 5.57
CA ILE A 172 -1.59 7.48 6.16
C ILE A 172 -2.25 8.51 7.08
N LYS A 173 -3.56 8.65 6.96
CA LYS A 173 -4.38 9.46 7.87
C LYS A 173 -5.43 8.57 8.53
N VAL A 174 -5.48 8.65 9.85
CA VAL A 174 -6.47 7.98 10.70
C VAL A 174 -7.19 9.04 11.52
N ASP A 175 -8.52 9.11 11.42
CA ASP A 175 -9.36 9.97 12.26
C ASP A 175 -10.42 9.09 12.93
N ILE A 176 -10.17 8.71 14.18
CA ILE A 176 -11.04 7.84 14.96
C ILE A 176 -12.42 8.49 15.17
N GLY A 177 -12.45 9.81 15.39
CA GLY A 177 -13.70 10.54 15.68
C GLY A 177 -14.64 10.64 14.48
N LYS A 178 -14.12 10.47 13.27
CA LYS A 178 -14.90 10.48 12.01
C LYS A 178 -14.93 9.12 11.30
N GLY A 179 -14.27 8.11 11.87
CA GLY A 179 -14.14 6.79 11.24
C GLY A 179 -13.40 6.85 9.89
N ILE A 180 -12.35 7.68 9.77
CA ILE A 180 -11.61 7.86 8.51
C ILE A 180 -10.31 7.06 8.53
N LEU A 181 -10.11 6.28 7.46
CA LEU A 181 -8.83 5.73 7.06
C LEU A 181 -8.50 6.20 5.65
N LYS A 182 -7.31 6.76 5.47
CA LYS A 182 -6.83 7.21 4.17
C LYS A 182 -5.38 6.82 3.97
N VAL A 183 -5.04 6.37 2.76
CA VAL A 183 -3.66 6.31 2.26
C VAL A 183 -3.57 7.21 1.02
N GLU A 184 -2.46 7.93 0.90
CA GLU A 184 -2.14 8.82 -0.21
C GLU A 184 -0.85 8.33 -0.89
N GLU A 185 -0.88 8.30 -2.22
CA GLU A 185 0.26 8.00 -3.09
C GLU A 185 0.93 6.64 -2.80
N ALA A 186 0.15 5.60 -2.47
CA ALA A 186 0.67 4.25 -2.33
C ALA A 186 1.18 3.73 -3.68
N GLN A 187 2.38 3.11 -3.67
CA GLN A 187 3.10 2.67 -4.86
C GLN A 187 2.91 1.17 -5.07
N LEU A 188 1.89 0.76 -5.82
CA LEU A 188 1.56 -0.65 -6.04
C LEU A 188 2.45 -1.22 -7.14
N PRO A 189 3.33 -2.21 -6.86
CA PRO A 189 4.21 -2.79 -7.88
C PRO A 189 3.53 -3.84 -8.76
N HIS A 190 2.37 -4.33 -8.34
CA HIS A 190 1.61 -5.36 -9.03
C HIS A 190 0.13 -5.30 -8.62
N PHE A 191 -0.70 -6.04 -9.34
CA PHE A 191 -2.07 -6.31 -8.92
C PHE A 191 -2.08 -7.31 -7.75
N SER A 192 -2.88 -7.04 -6.72
CA SER A 192 -3.06 -7.88 -5.53
C SER A 192 -4.24 -7.36 -4.69
N ARG A 193 -4.32 -7.75 -3.43
CA ARG A 193 -5.19 -7.19 -2.40
C ARG A 193 -4.41 -6.22 -1.52
N PHE A 194 -4.92 -5.00 -1.37
CA PHE A 194 -4.30 -3.95 -0.56
C PHE A 194 -5.31 -3.35 0.41
N GLY A 195 -4.90 -3.08 1.65
CA GLY A 195 -5.76 -2.45 2.64
C GLY A 195 -5.04 -2.15 3.96
N PHE A 196 -5.81 -1.93 5.02
CA PHE A 196 -5.31 -1.46 6.30
C PHE A 196 -5.34 -2.55 7.37
N VAL A 197 -4.27 -2.59 8.17
CA VAL A 197 -4.14 -3.47 9.34
C VAL A 197 -3.79 -2.66 10.59
N ASN A 198 -4.14 -3.16 11.78
CA ASN A 198 -3.80 -2.57 13.08
C ASN A 198 -3.29 -3.60 14.09
#